data_AF-A0A832VV34-F1
#
_entry.id   AF-A0A832VV34-F1
#
_cell.length_a   1.000
_cell.length_b   1.000
_cell.length_c   1.000
_cell.angle_alpha   90.00
_cell.angle_beta   90.00
_cell.angle_gamma   90.00
#
_symmetry.space_group_name_H-M   'P 1'
#
loop_
_entity.id
_entity.type
_entity.pdbx_description
1 polymer ?
#
loop_
_entity_poly.entity_id
_entity_poly.type
_entity_poly.pdbx_seq_one_letter_code
_entity_poly.pdbx_strand_id
1 'polypeptide(L)'
;DSVAELGMAQIAIEGISNIAAKKIEDRRIGLSYLEKSSRYVSWDKKVNGQYKFLREKNIMESKFADSYLQSCDLDFEIYSKNIEPMLKFVREKETIDKLKFKESSTGNDVEFSKLKNE
;
A
#
# COMPACT_ATOMS: atom_id res chain seq x y z
N ASP A 1 15.34 -30.83 15.24
CA ASP A 1 14.94 -29.72 14.36
C ASP A 1 13.47 -29.69 13.97
N SER A 2 12.83 -30.78 13.51
CA SER A 2 11.39 -30.75 13.14
C SER A 2 10.42 -30.38 14.27
N VAL A 3 10.70 -30.77 15.52
CA VAL A 3 9.86 -30.41 16.69
C VAL A 3 9.85 -28.89 16.92
N ALA A 4 10.93 -28.18 16.56
CA ALA A 4 11.01 -26.73 16.73
C ALA A 4 10.07 -25.96 15.77
N GLU A 5 9.65 -26.57 14.66
CA GLU A 5 8.72 -25.97 13.69
C GLU A 5 7.30 -25.80 14.26
N LEU A 6 6.99 -26.47 15.38
CA LEU A 6 5.73 -26.30 16.11
C LEU A 6 5.70 -25.00 16.93
N GLY A 7 6.87 -24.39 17.16
CA GLY A 7 6.98 -23.11 17.84
C GLY A 7 6.55 -21.98 16.91
N MET A 8 5.56 -21.18 17.33
CA MET A 8 5.14 -19.99 16.61
C MET A 8 5.48 -18.73 17.42
N ALA A 9 5.99 -17.72 16.74
CA ALA A 9 6.12 -16.37 17.26
C ALA A 9 5.45 -15.40 16.28
N GLN A 10 4.62 -14.50 16.80
CA GLN A 10 4.07 -13.39 16.02
C GLN A 10 5.01 -12.20 16.15
N ILE A 11 5.34 -11.58 15.02
CA ILE A 11 6.24 -10.43 14.96
C ILE A 11 5.53 -9.31 14.20
N ALA A 12 5.50 -8.13 14.80
CA ALA A 12 5.15 -6.89 14.10
C ALA A 12 6.44 -6.14 13.76
N ILE A 13 6.56 -5.72 12.49
CA ILE A 13 7.74 -5.00 12.00
C ILE A 13 7.26 -3.69 11.40
N GLU A 14 7.82 -2.57 11.85
CA GLU A 14 7.48 -1.24 11.37
C GLU A 14 8.73 -0.42 11.05
N GLY A 15 8.55 0.66 10.28
CA GLY A 15 9.64 1.58 9.95
C GLY A 15 10.69 1.03 8.97
N ILE A 16 10.37 -0.06 8.26
CA ILE A 16 11.24 -0.64 7.23
C ILE A 16 10.89 -0.13 5.83
N SER A 17 11.86 -0.16 4.92
CA SER A 17 11.64 0.18 3.51
C SER A 17 10.88 -0.92 2.78
N ASN A 18 10.25 -0.59 1.64
CA ASN A 18 9.59 -1.59 0.79
C ASN A 18 10.57 -2.68 0.32
N ILE A 19 11.83 -2.34 0.08
CA ILE A 19 12.88 -3.30 -0.28
C ILE A 19 13.14 -4.28 0.88
N ALA A 20 13.21 -3.78 2.12
CA ALA A 20 13.40 -4.63 3.29
C ALA A 20 12.17 -5.52 3.55
N ALA A 21 10.95 -4.98 3.40
CA ALA A 21 9.71 -5.75 3.51
C ALA A 21 9.70 -6.91 2.51
N LYS A 22 9.98 -6.64 1.23
CA LYS A 22 10.06 -7.71 0.20
C LYS A 22 11.16 -8.72 0.50
N LYS A 23 12.31 -8.26 1.02
CA LYS A 23 13.37 -9.19 1.39
C LYS A 23 12.96 -10.18 2.49
N ILE A 24 12.09 -9.77 3.41
CA ILE A 24 11.52 -10.64 4.45
C ILE A 24 10.53 -11.62 3.82
N GLU A 25 9.58 -11.11 3.03
CA GLU A 25 8.52 -11.91 2.39
C GLU A 25 9.08 -12.98 1.45
N ASP A 26 10.12 -12.64 0.68
CA ASP A 26 10.80 -13.55 -0.25
C ASP A 26 11.42 -14.77 0.43
N ARG A 27 11.69 -14.71 1.75
CA ARG A 27 12.22 -15.86 2.48
C ARG A 27 11.19 -16.93 2.73
N ARG A 28 9.89 -16.62 2.59
CA ARG A 28 8.78 -17.58 2.78
C ARG A 28 8.83 -18.28 4.14
N ILE A 29 9.34 -17.58 5.15
CA ILE A 29 9.42 -18.06 6.54
C ILE A 29 8.12 -17.65 7.23
N GLY A 30 7.38 -18.61 7.79
CA GLY A 30 6.18 -18.32 8.59
C GLY A 30 4.86 -18.14 7.83
N LEU A 31 4.83 -18.46 6.52
CA LEU A 31 3.65 -18.68 5.64
C LEU A 31 2.47 -17.69 5.67
N SER A 32 2.50 -16.59 6.43
CA SER A 32 1.34 -15.71 6.64
C SER A 32 1.76 -14.26 6.90
N TYR A 33 2.32 -13.62 5.89
CA TYR A 33 2.63 -12.19 5.95
C TYR A 33 1.36 -11.35 5.83
N LEU A 34 1.28 -10.29 6.64
CA LEU A 34 0.23 -9.27 6.54
C LEU A 34 0.89 -7.89 6.40
N GLU A 35 0.89 -7.35 5.18
CA GLU A 35 1.49 -6.06 4.84
C GLU A 35 0.41 -4.96 4.76
N LYS A 36 0.72 -3.76 5.26
CA LYS A 36 -0.10 -2.57 5.05
C LYS A 36 -0.04 -2.16 3.57
N SER A 37 -1.13 -2.35 2.84
CA SER A 37 -1.18 -2.04 1.41
C SER A 37 -1.30 -0.54 1.11
N SER A 38 -0.46 -0.05 0.20
CA SER A 38 -0.53 1.32 -0.37
C SER A 38 -1.79 1.57 -1.21
N ARG A 39 -2.56 0.52 -1.55
CA ARG A 39 -3.86 0.66 -2.23
C ARG A 39 -4.96 1.19 -1.31
N TYR A 40 -4.83 0.95 -0.01
CA TYR A 40 -5.85 1.29 0.99
C TYR A 40 -5.37 2.31 2.01
N VAL A 41 -4.06 2.50 2.15
CA VAL A 41 -3.47 3.47 3.07
C VAL A 41 -2.64 4.46 2.30
N SER A 42 -2.94 5.74 2.50
CA SER A 42 -2.17 6.84 1.92
C SER A 42 -0.87 7.10 2.69
N TRP A 43 0.17 7.52 1.97
CA TRP A 43 1.51 7.80 2.51
C TRP A 43 1.89 9.28 2.40
N ASP A 44 0.89 10.15 2.41
CA ASP A 44 0.97 11.60 2.17
C ASP A 44 1.35 12.41 3.43
N LYS A 45 1.46 11.75 4.58
CA LYS A 45 1.73 12.41 5.86
C LYS A 45 3.22 12.55 6.14
N LYS A 46 3.61 13.77 6.51
CA LYS A 46 4.95 14.07 7.04
C LYS A 46 5.04 13.73 8.52
N VAL A 47 6.21 13.28 8.98
CA VAL A 47 6.57 13.13 10.39
C VAL A 47 7.74 14.05 10.67
N ASN A 48 7.63 14.93 11.67
CA ASN A 48 8.63 15.95 11.98
C ASN A 48 9.02 16.80 10.76
N GLY A 49 8.03 17.15 9.92
CA GLY A 49 8.22 17.96 8.73
C GLY A 49 8.83 17.22 7.52
N GLN A 50 9.05 15.90 7.60
CA GLN A 50 9.68 15.11 6.53
C GLN A 50 8.79 13.96 6.05
N TYR A 51 8.84 13.66 4.75
CA TYR A 51 8.22 12.44 4.23
C TYR A 51 8.97 11.18 4.67
N LYS A 52 8.22 10.08 4.79
CA LYS A 52 8.74 8.79 5.23
C LYS A 52 9.31 8.00 4.05
N PHE A 53 10.59 8.24 3.76
CA PHE A 53 11.43 7.38 2.92
C PHE A 53 12.79 7.12 3.57
N LEU A 54 13.44 6.04 3.14
CA LEU A 54 14.72 5.60 3.70
C LEU A 54 15.84 6.56 3.27
N ARG A 55 16.53 7.18 4.22
CA ARG A 55 17.77 7.93 3.95
C ARG A 55 18.95 6.99 4.12
N GLU A 56 19.27 6.24 3.07
CA GLU A 56 20.33 5.23 3.10
C GLU A 56 21.71 5.90 3.28
N LYS A 57 22.50 5.38 4.22
CA LYS A 57 23.72 6.04 4.71
C LYS A 57 24.73 6.30 3.59
N ASN A 58 25.02 5.30 2.74
CA ASN A 58 26.02 5.46 1.68
C ASN A 58 25.56 6.47 0.62
N ILE A 59 24.26 6.54 0.33
CA ILE A 59 23.72 7.57 -0.56
C ILE A 59 23.89 8.96 0.07
N MET A 60 23.57 9.10 1.36
CA MET A 60 23.67 10.37 2.09
C MET A 60 25.12 10.86 2.26
N GLU A 61 26.08 9.95 2.30
CA GLU A 61 27.53 10.27 2.36
C GLU A 61 28.14 10.49 0.96
N SER A 62 27.35 10.30 -0.11
CA SER A 62 27.81 10.46 -1.49
C SER A 62 27.44 11.81 -2.10
N LYS A 63 28.02 12.12 -3.25
CA LYS A 63 27.65 13.27 -4.09
C LYS A 63 26.19 13.27 -4.59
N PHE A 64 25.45 12.18 -4.40
CA PHE A 64 24.06 12.04 -4.84
C PHE A 64 23.04 12.32 -3.74
N ALA A 65 23.48 12.70 -2.53
CA ALA A 65 22.59 12.94 -1.40
C ALA A 65 21.49 13.96 -1.72
N ASP A 66 21.87 15.12 -2.25
CA ASP A 66 20.91 16.19 -2.56
C ASP A 66 19.94 15.78 -3.66
N SER A 67 20.43 15.14 -4.73
CA SER A 67 19.54 14.69 -5.81
C SER A 67 18.58 13.61 -5.33
N TYR A 68 19.04 12.69 -4.47
CA TYR A 68 18.19 11.68 -3.86
C TYR A 68 17.07 12.29 -3.01
N LEU A 69 17.42 13.22 -2.12
CA LEU A 69 16.46 13.90 -1.26
C LEU A 69 15.43 14.68 -2.10
N GLN A 70 15.90 15.48 -3.06
CA GLN A 70 15.03 16.28 -3.93
C GLN A 70 14.08 15.42 -4.76
N SER A 71 14.57 14.31 -5.34
CA SER A 71 13.72 13.40 -6.10
C SER A 71 12.67 12.73 -5.23
N CYS A 72 13.06 12.20 -4.07
CA CYS A 72 12.11 11.55 -3.16
C CYS A 72 11.08 12.54 -2.61
N ASP A 73 11.50 13.72 -2.17
CA ASP A 73 10.57 14.74 -1.69
C ASP A 73 9.61 15.19 -2.80
N LEU A 74 10.09 15.37 -4.04
CA LEU A 74 9.24 15.70 -5.18
C LEU A 74 8.21 14.60 -5.45
N ASP A 75 8.60 13.33 -5.46
CA ASP A 75 7.69 12.21 -5.67
C ASP A 75 6.56 12.20 -4.63
N PHE A 76 6.90 12.40 -3.36
CA PHE A 76 5.91 12.47 -2.28
C PHE A 76 5.02 13.73 -2.37
N GLU A 77 5.58 14.90 -2.70
CA GLU A 77 4.77 16.12 -2.89
C GLU A 77 3.76 15.94 -4.03
N ILE A 78 4.19 15.39 -5.16
CA ILE A 78 3.33 15.15 -6.32
C ILE A 78 2.27 14.10 -5.97
N TYR A 79 2.63 13.02 -5.31
CA TYR A 79 1.67 12.03 -4.82
C TYR A 79 0.63 12.66 -3.90
N SER A 80 1.08 13.40 -2.87
CA SER A 80 0.22 14.00 -1.85
C SER A 80 -0.74 15.04 -2.44
N LYS A 81 -0.27 15.82 -3.42
CA LYS A 81 -1.10 16.79 -4.15
C LYS A 81 -2.18 16.13 -4.99
N ASN A 82 -1.90 14.96 -5.57
CA ASN A 82 -2.76 14.35 -6.60
C ASN A 82 -3.69 13.25 -6.07
N ILE A 83 -3.43 12.66 -4.90
CA ILE A 83 -4.21 11.53 -4.39
C ILE A 83 -5.70 11.89 -4.21
N GLU A 84 -6.01 13.00 -3.55
CA GLU A 84 -7.41 13.43 -3.31
C GLU A 84 -8.14 13.83 -4.61
N PRO A 85 -7.58 14.67 -5.50
CA PRO A 85 -8.20 14.95 -6.79
C PRO A 85 -8.46 13.70 -7.63
N MET A 86 -7.52 12.76 -7.65
CA MET A 86 -7.67 11.49 -8.37
C MET A 86 -8.80 10.65 -7.78
N LEU A 87 -8.85 10.50 -6.44
CA LEU A 87 -9.92 9.77 -5.77
C LEU A 87 -11.29 10.41 -6.05
N LYS A 88 -11.38 11.74 -6.01
CA LYS A 88 -12.61 12.47 -6.37
C LYS A 88 -13.03 12.18 -7.81
N PHE A 89 -12.11 12.29 -8.76
CA PHE A 89 -12.39 12.02 -10.17
C PHE A 89 -12.89 10.59 -10.40
N VAL A 90 -12.24 9.59 -9.77
CA VAL A 90 -12.65 8.19 -9.88
C VAL A 90 -14.04 7.97 -9.29
N ARG A 91 -14.35 8.56 -8.12
CA ARG A 91 -15.68 8.46 -7.49
C ARG A 91 -16.79 9.07 -8.35
N GLU A 92 -16.50 10.17 -9.05
CA GLU A 92 -17.46 10.84 -9.94
C GLU A 92 -17.69 10.04 -11.24
N LYS A 93 -16.67 9.36 -11.76
CA LYS A 93 -16.74 8.54 -12.98
C LYS A 93 -17.40 7.19 -12.73
N GLU A 94 -16.90 6.48 -11.72
CA GLU A 94 -17.26 5.12 -11.32
C GLU A 94 -18.19 5.14 -10.09
N THR A 95 -19.37 5.72 -10.28
CA THR A 95 -20.40 5.75 -9.24
C THR A 95 -20.89 4.33 -8.94
N ILE A 96 -21.23 4.04 -7.68
CA ILE A 96 -21.69 2.72 -7.25
C ILE A 96 -22.87 2.19 -8.08
N ASP A 97 -23.78 3.06 -8.52
CA ASP A 97 -24.95 2.68 -9.31
C ASP A 97 -24.61 2.11 -10.70
N LYS A 98 -23.43 2.42 -11.24
CA LYS A 98 -22.94 1.90 -12.52
C LYS A 98 -22.19 0.58 -12.37
N LEU A 99 -21.82 0.22 -11.15
CA LEU A 99 -21.11 -1.02 -10.89
C LEU A 99 -22.08 -2.18 -11.08
N LYS A 100 -21.60 -3.22 -11.76
CA LYS A 100 -22.34 -4.46 -11.96
C LYS A 100 -21.82 -5.53 -11.03
N PHE A 101 -22.74 -6.27 -10.44
CA PHE A 101 -22.49 -7.34 -9.50
C PHE A 101 -23.19 -8.60 -9.98
N LYS A 102 -22.61 -9.74 -9.66
CA LYS A 102 -23.17 -11.03 -10.02
C LYS A 102 -24.34 -11.36 -9.08
N GLU A 103 -25.53 -11.52 -9.63
CA GLU A 103 -26.71 -11.93 -8.86
C GLU A 103 -26.61 -13.43 -8.49
N SER A 104 -26.83 -13.76 -7.22
CA SER A 104 -26.72 -15.13 -6.69
C SER A 104 -27.72 -16.10 -7.32
N SER A 105 -28.94 -15.62 -7.59
CA SER A 105 -30.06 -16.44 -8.07
C SER A 105 -30.02 -16.71 -9.56
N THR A 106 -29.65 -15.73 -10.39
CA THR A 106 -29.62 -15.88 -11.86
C THR A 106 -28.22 -16.07 -12.43
N GLY A 107 -27.17 -15.73 -11.66
CA GLY A 107 -25.77 -15.78 -12.11
C GLY A 107 -25.38 -14.67 -13.09
N ASN A 108 -26.30 -13.77 -13.44
CA ASN A 108 -26.08 -12.67 -14.37
C ASN A 108 -25.49 -11.43 -13.67
N ASP A 109 -24.81 -10.59 -14.44
CA ASP A 109 -24.35 -9.29 -13.98
C ASP A 109 -25.49 -8.27 -14.00
N VAL A 110 -25.84 -7.75 -12.83
CA VAL A 110 -26.87 -6.73 -12.64
C VAL A 110 -26.27 -5.47 -12.01
N GLU A 111 -26.78 -4.30 -12.38
CA GLU A 111 -26.36 -3.02 -11.77
C GLU A 111 -26.69 -2.99 -10.28
N PHE A 112 -25.86 -2.31 -9.49
CA PHE A 112 -26.04 -2.19 -8.04
C PHE A 112 -27.46 -1.74 -7.65
N SER A 113 -27.99 -0.74 -8.35
CA SER A 113 -29.34 -0.20 -8.13
C SER A 113 -30.47 -1.22 -8.35
N LYS A 114 -30.19 -2.33 -9.03
CA LYS A 114 -31.14 -3.40 -9.36
C LYS A 114 -30.95 -4.65 -8.50
N LEU A 115 -29.95 -4.67 -7.62
CA LEU A 115 -29.79 -5.75 -6.66
C LEU A 115 -30.99 -5.76 -5.69
N LYS A 116 -31.56 -6.93 -5.49
CA LYS A 116 -32.60 -7.14 -4.49
C LYS A 116 -31.94 -7.66 -3.22
N ASN A 117 -32.37 -7.15 -2.07
CA ASN A 117 -32.04 -7.78 -0.79
C ASN A 117 -32.82 -9.10 -0.72
N GLU A 118 -32.13 -10.24 -0.73
CA GLU A 118 -32.68 -11.51 -0.26
C GLU A 118 -32.68 -11.54 1.27
#